data_AF-M4RZ37-F1
#
_entry.id   AF-M4RZ37-F1
#
_cell.length_a   1.000
_cell.length_b   1.000
_cell.length_c   1.000
_cell.angle_alpha   90.00
_cell.angle_beta   90.00
_cell.angle_gamma   90.00
#
_symmetry.space_group_name_H-M   'P 1'
#
loop_
_entity.id
_entity.type
_entity.pdbx_description
1 polymer ?
#
loop_
_entity_poly.entity_id
_entity_poly.type
_entity_poly.pdbx_seq_one_letter_code
_entity_poly.pdbx_strand_id
1 'polypeptide(L)'
;MNQTHYSYHWTSLRQYVKFVSLILKRMGYEFVETADNAEVALEKVLHVVFDLILLDINLPAMSGLELLKHLSIKSPNSKVVMCSVSSSEDHIRQSIKDGAEGFLVKPVTQTSLVSLLHRLGFQ
;
A
#
# COMPACT_ATOMS: atom_id res chain seq x y z
N MET A 1 -5.11 -12.77 -34.57
CA MET A 1 -5.17 -11.31 -34.33
C MET A 1 -6.24 -11.05 -33.28
N ASN A 2 -5.98 -10.20 -32.29
CA ASN A 2 -7.01 -9.44 -31.58
C ASN A 2 -6.31 -8.28 -30.86
N GLN A 3 -6.68 -7.05 -31.18
CA GLN A 3 -6.20 -5.85 -30.49
C GLN A 3 -7.28 -5.41 -29.52
N THR A 4 -6.97 -5.35 -28.22
CA THR A 4 -7.87 -4.73 -27.24
C THR A 4 -7.10 -3.66 -26.50
N HIS A 5 -7.24 -2.42 -26.97
CA HIS A 5 -6.57 -1.24 -26.42
C HIS A 5 -7.22 -0.84 -25.09
N TYR A 6 -6.43 -0.70 -24.02
CA TYR A 6 -6.88 -0.11 -22.76
C TYR A 6 -5.77 0.78 -22.15
N SER A 7 -6.06 2.08 -22.04
CA SER A 7 -5.08 3.12 -21.66
C SER A 7 -5.74 4.17 -20.76
N TYR A 8 -5.25 4.32 -19.51
CA TYR A 8 -5.92 5.15 -18.49
C TYR A 8 -4.96 5.98 -17.60
N HIS A 9 -5.42 7.20 -17.26
CA HIS A 9 -4.92 8.16 -16.25
C HIS A 9 -6.15 8.72 -15.49
N TRP A 10 -6.11 9.39 -14.34
CA TRP A 10 -5.04 10.00 -13.50
C TRP A 10 -5.21 9.50 -12.02
N THR A 11 -4.72 10.04 -10.90
CA THR A 11 -3.99 11.28 -10.53
C THR A 11 -2.69 10.98 -9.75
N SER A 12 -2.76 10.84 -8.41
CA SER A 12 -1.64 10.84 -7.47
C SER A 12 -0.55 9.82 -7.84
N LEU A 13 0.58 10.33 -8.37
CA LEU A 13 1.74 9.58 -8.88
C LEU A 13 1.43 8.14 -9.35
N ARG A 14 0.68 7.98 -10.45
CA ARG A 14 0.49 6.66 -11.10
C ARG A 14 1.79 5.89 -11.38
N GLN A 15 2.93 6.60 -11.45
CA GLN A 15 4.26 6.02 -11.52
C GLN A 15 4.65 5.23 -10.25
N TYR A 16 4.30 5.70 -9.05
CA TYR A 16 4.63 5.06 -7.76
C TYR A 16 4.00 3.67 -7.66
N VAL A 17 2.67 3.56 -7.86
CA VAL A 17 1.97 2.27 -7.82
C VAL A 17 2.55 1.30 -8.85
N LYS A 18 2.72 1.74 -10.10
CA LYS A 18 3.32 0.91 -11.17
C LYS A 18 4.76 0.47 -10.86
N PHE A 19 5.57 1.35 -10.27
CA PHE A 19 6.95 1.06 -9.88
C PHE A 19 7.02 0.03 -8.74
N VAL A 20 6.18 0.20 -7.71
CA VAL A 20 6.05 -0.76 -6.61
C VAL A 20 5.56 -2.11 -7.12
N SER A 21 4.47 -2.17 -7.88
CA SER A 21 3.97 -3.43 -8.47
C SER A 21 4.98 -4.10 -9.40
N LEU A 22 5.82 -3.32 -10.11
CA LEU A 22 6.90 -3.87 -10.93
C LEU A 22 8.05 -4.46 -10.08
N ILE A 23 8.41 -3.85 -8.96
CA ILE A 23 9.40 -4.41 -8.03
C ILE A 23 8.84 -5.68 -7.40
N LEU A 24 7.60 -5.64 -6.89
CA LEU A 24 6.97 -6.79 -6.23
C LEU A 24 6.88 -8.00 -7.18
N LYS A 25 6.45 -7.79 -8.44
CA LYS A 25 6.42 -8.85 -9.45
C LYS A 25 7.81 -9.36 -9.87
N ARG A 26 8.85 -8.52 -9.78
CA ARG A 26 10.26 -8.94 -9.96
C ARG A 26 10.83 -9.73 -8.78
N MET A 27 10.23 -9.61 -7.59
CA MET A 27 10.54 -10.42 -6.42
C MET A 27 9.72 -11.73 -6.36
N GLY A 28 8.80 -11.96 -7.31
CA GLY A 28 8.00 -13.17 -7.37
C GLY A 28 6.61 -13.06 -6.73
N TYR A 29 6.20 -11.90 -6.21
CA TYR A 29 4.83 -11.71 -5.75
C TYR A 29 3.88 -11.60 -6.96
N GLU A 30 3.23 -12.71 -7.31
CA GLU A 30 2.38 -12.79 -8.50
C GLU A 30 1.09 -11.98 -8.34
N PHE A 31 0.45 -12.09 -7.17
CA PHE A 31 -0.85 -11.49 -6.87
C PHE A 31 -0.69 -10.08 -6.25
N VAL A 32 -0.57 -9.07 -7.11
CA VAL A 32 -0.50 -7.65 -6.70
C VAL A 32 -1.73 -6.91 -7.18
N GLU A 33 -2.64 -6.62 -6.25
CA GLU A 33 -3.82 -5.79 -6.46
C GLU A 33 -3.59 -4.33 -6.05
N THR A 34 -4.51 -3.46 -6.49
CA THR A 34 -4.54 -2.03 -6.15
C THR A 34 -5.98 -1.61 -5.80
N ALA A 35 -6.11 -0.62 -4.93
CA ALA A 35 -7.37 0.06 -4.62
C ALA A 35 -7.16 1.58 -4.68
N ASP A 36 -8.02 2.28 -5.42
CA ASP A 36 -7.86 3.72 -5.70
C ASP A 36 -8.51 4.62 -4.62
N ASN A 37 -9.24 4.02 -3.66
CA ASN A 37 -9.87 4.68 -2.52
C ASN A 37 -10.07 3.70 -1.34
N ALA A 38 -10.56 4.20 -0.21
CA ALA A 38 -10.77 3.40 1.00
C ALA A 38 -11.93 2.38 0.90
N GLU A 39 -13.00 2.69 0.16
CA GLU A 39 -14.15 1.80 -0.01
C GLU A 39 -13.77 0.52 -0.76
N VAL A 40 -13.09 0.67 -1.90
CA VAL A 40 -12.56 -0.46 -2.71
C VAL A 40 -11.49 -1.24 -1.93
N ALA A 41 -10.69 -0.59 -1.09
CA ALA A 41 -9.75 -1.30 -0.22
C ALA A 41 -10.48 -2.16 0.83
N LEU A 42 -11.54 -1.61 1.44
CA LEU A 42 -12.35 -2.29 2.45
C LEU A 42 -13.21 -3.42 1.88
N GLU A 43 -13.68 -3.30 0.64
CA GLU A 43 -14.34 -4.37 -0.09
C GLU A 43 -13.37 -5.53 -0.36
N LYS A 44 -12.19 -5.24 -0.90
CA LYS A 44 -11.21 -6.28 -1.27
C LYS A 44 -10.74 -7.12 -0.09
N VAL A 45 -10.47 -6.52 1.07
CA VAL A 45 -10.02 -7.27 2.27
C VAL A 45 -11.12 -8.15 2.91
N LEU A 46 -12.37 -8.06 2.45
CA LEU A 46 -13.45 -8.99 2.84
C LEU A 46 -13.50 -10.24 1.94
N HIS A 47 -12.86 -10.20 0.77
CA HIS A 47 -12.88 -11.28 -0.22
C HIS A 47 -11.50 -11.92 -0.45
N VAL A 48 -10.42 -11.20 -0.19
CA VAL A 48 -9.03 -11.63 -0.37
C VAL A 48 -8.23 -11.31 0.89
N VAL A 49 -7.47 -12.29 1.38
CA VAL A 49 -6.46 -12.08 2.43
C VAL A 49 -5.17 -11.61 1.76
N PHE A 50 -4.61 -10.51 2.23
CA PHE A 50 -3.33 -9.97 1.75
C PHE A 50 -2.29 -10.04 2.85
N ASP A 51 -1.10 -10.59 2.58
CA ASP A 51 -0.03 -10.62 3.57
C ASP A 51 0.55 -9.23 3.84
N LEU A 52 0.52 -8.33 2.84
CA LEU A 52 1.06 -6.98 2.88
C LEU A 52 0.06 -5.98 2.28
N ILE A 53 -0.19 -4.87 2.99
CA ILE A 53 -0.95 -3.73 2.47
C ILE A 53 -0.07 -2.47 2.51
N LEU A 54 0.20 -1.88 1.35
CA LEU A 54 0.91 -0.61 1.21
C LEU A 54 -0.11 0.53 1.11
N LEU A 55 -0.22 1.33 2.17
CA LEU A 55 -1.32 2.26 2.40
C LEU A 55 -0.87 3.72 2.32
N ASP A 56 -1.41 4.49 1.37
CA ASP A 56 -1.19 5.94 1.30
C ASP A 56 -1.77 6.65 2.53
N ILE A 57 -1.04 7.62 3.11
CA ILE A 57 -1.66 8.54 4.10
C ILE A 57 -2.67 9.46 3.40
N ASN A 58 -2.37 9.89 2.17
CA ASN A 58 -3.15 10.89 1.43
C ASN A 58 -4.08 10.21 0.43
N LEU A 59 -5.10 9.51 0.93
CA LEU A 59 -6.18 8.98 0.10
C LEU A 59 -7.25 10.05 -0.22
N PRO A 60 -8.03 9.87 -1.31
CA PRO A 60 -9.23 10.67 -1.54
C PRO A 60 -10.32 10.37 -0.50
N ALA A 61 -11.06 11.41 -0.08
CA ALA A 61 -12.23 11.40 0.82
C ALA A 61 -12.02 10.90 2.26
N MET A 62 -11.10 9.97 2.52
CA MET A 62 -10.79 9.41 3.85
C MET A 62 -9.28 9.53 4.12
N SER A 63 -8.85 9.66 5.39
CA SER A 63 -7.43 9.61 5.74
C SER A 63 -6.89 8.18 5.72
N GLY A 64 -5.65 7.97 5.26
CA GLY A 64 -5.00 6.66 5.39
C GLY A 64 -4.87 6.18 6.84
N LEU A 65 -4.77 7.09 7.81
CA LEU A 65 -4.76 6.76 9.25
C LEU A 65 -6.12 6.31 9.76
N GLU A 66 -7.20 6.67 9.07
CA GLU A 66 -8.56 6.22 9.38
C GLU A 66 -8.82 4.84 8.76
N LEU A 67 -8.43 4.66 7.48
CA LEU A 67 -8.48 3.35 6.83
C LEU A 67 -7.63 2.30 7.56
N LEU A 68 -6.45 2.67 8.08
CA LEU A 68 -5.60 1.80 8.89
C LEU A 68 -6.36 1.18 10.08
N LYS A 69 -7.19 1.96 10.79
CA LYS A 69 -8.00 1.47 11.92
C LYS A 69 -9.09 0.50 11.50
N HIS A 70 -9.64 0.66 10.30
CA HIS A 70 -10.59 -0.31 9.74
C HIS A 70 -9.88 -1.58 9.27
N LEU A 71 -8.67 -1.48 8.72
CA LEU A 71 -7.87 -2.61 8.26
C LEU A 71 -7.33 -3.46 9.41
N SER A 72 -6.85 -2.86 10.50
CA SER A 72 -6.37 -3.62 11.68
C SER A 72 -7.48 -4.41 12.38
N ILE A 73 -8.75 -4.07 12.15
CA ILE A 73 -9.93 -4.84 12.60
C ILE A 73 -10.38 -5.87 11.56
N LYS A 74 -10.41 -5.51 10.27
CA LYS A 74 -10.98 -6.34 9.17
C LYS A 74 -9.99 -7.32 8.55
N SER A 75 -8.70 -7.02 8.58
CA SER A 75 -7.62 -7.86 8.07
C SER A 75 -6.46 -7.89 9.08
N PRO A 76 -6.69 -8.42 10.30
CA PRO A 76 -5.70 -8.39 11.40
C PRO A 76 -4.43 -9.22 11.13
N ASN A 77 -4.42 -10.05 10.08
CA ASN A 77 -3.26 -10.82 9.65
C ASN A 77 -2.40 -10.08 8.61
N SER A 78 -2.89 -8.97 8.05
CA SER A 78 -2.20 -8.19 7.01
C SER A 78 -1.17 -7.24 7.60
N LYS A 79 0.07 -7.29 7.11
CA LYS A 79 1.10 -6.33 7.48
C LYS A 79 0.82 -4.98 6.81
N VAL A 80 0.30 -4.00 7.55
CA VAL A 80 0.00 -2.67 6.97
C VAL A 80 1.22 -1.75 7.09
N VAL A 81 1.57 -1.09 5.98
CA VAL A 81 2.71 -0.16 5.86
C VAL A 81 2.22 1.18 5.35
N MET A 82 2.44 2.26 6.10
CA MET A 82 2.08 3.60 5.67
C MET A 82 3.06 4.15 4.64
N CYS A 83 2.55 4.86 3.64
CA CYS A 83 3.30 5.42 2.53
C CYS A 83 2.96 6.91 2.38
N SER A 84 3.92 7.81 2.60
CA SER A 84 3.64 9.26 2.73
C SER A 84 4.66 10.13 2.00
N VAL A 85 4.23 11.31 1.55
CA VAL A 85 5.14 12.37 1.05
C VAL A 85 5.87 13.11 2.17
N SER A 86 5.41 12.97 3.42
CA SER A 86 6.03 13.59 4.61
C SER A 86 6.22 12.57 5.73
N SER A 87 7.34 12.69 6.43
CA SER A 87 7.71 11.88 7.60
C SER A 87 7.49 12.65 8.91
N SER A 88 6.35 13.35 9.04
CA SER A 88 6.01 14.08 10.27
C SER A 88 5.89 13.09 11.43
N GLU A 89 6.55 13.39 12.55
CA GLU A 89 6.61 12.49 13.70
C GLU A 89 5.21 12.09 14.20
N ASP A 90 4.25 13.01 14.21
CA ASP A 90 2.89 12.72 14.67
C ASP A 90 2.17 11.71 13.77
N HIS A 91 2.36 11.76 12.44
CA HIS A 91 1.80 10.75 11.53
C HIS A 91 2.46 9.39 11.74
N ILE A 92 3.78 9.34 11.95
CA ILE A 92 4.51 8.10 12.24
C ILE A 92 4.02 7.51 13.57
N ARG A 93 4.07 8.30 14.65
CA ARG A 93 3.62 7.94 16.01
C ARG A 93 2.16 7.48 16.02
N GLN A 94 1.28 8.15 15.27
CA GLN A 94 -0.13 7.76 15.18
C GLN A 94 -0.31 6.47 14.38
N SER A 95 0.35 6.30 13.24
CA SER A 95 0.25 5.05 12.47
C SER A 95 0.73 3.83 13.24
N ILE A 96 1.80 3.95 14.05
CA ILE A 96 2.28 2.87 14.91
C ILE A 96 1.24 2.50 15.98
N LYS A 97 0.56 3.48 16.59
CA LYS A 97 -0.54 3.24 17.56
C LYS A 97 -1.74 2.54 16.92
N ASP A 98 -2.03 2.87 15.66
CA ASP A 98 -3.20 2.37 14.93
C ASP A 98 -2.95 1.00 14.25
N GLY A 99 -1.72 0.48 14.32
CA GLY A 99 -1.37 -0.90 13.92
C GLY A 99 -0.40 -1.05 12.74
N ALA A 100 0.23 0.03 12.24
CA ALA A 100 1.16 -0.07 11.12
C ALA A 100 2.52 -0.68 11.52
N GLU A 101 2.96 -1.69 10.78
CA GLU A 101 4.26 -2.38 10.99
C GLU A 101 5.44 -1.69 10.29
N GLY A 102 5.17 -0.71 9.44
CA GLY A 102 6.20 0.03 8.70
C GLY A 102 5.74 1.37 8.14
N PHE A 103 6.72 2.16 7.72
CA PHE A 103 6.53 3.46 7.11
C PHE A 103 7.51 3.63 5.93
N LEU A 104 7.03 4.16 4.81
CA LEU A 104 7.80 4.49 3.62
C LEU A 104 7.61 5.96 3.27
N VAL A 105 8.71 6.69 3.14
CA VAL A 105 8.71 8.06 2.63
C VAL A 105 8.80 8.01 1.10
N LYS A 106 7.95 8.80 0.43
CA LYS A 106 7.93 8.95 -1.02
C LYS A 106 8.96 10.01 -1.46
N PRO A 107 9.67 9.84 -2.59
CA PRO A 107 9.57 8.72 -3.52
C PRO A 107 10.21 7.44 -2.96
N VAL A 108 9.43 6.36 -2.97
CA VAL A 108 9.92 5.04 -2.53
C VAL A 108 10.91 4.53 -3.56
N THR A 109 12.09 4.11 -3.11
CA THR A 109 13.12 3.47 -3.93
C THR A 109 13.04 1.95 -3.80
N GLN A 110 13.58 1.22 -4.80
CA GLN A 110 13.68 -0.25 -4.72
C GLN A 110 14.40 -0.68 -3.44
N THR A 111 15.52 -0.03 -3.09
CA THR A 111 16.26 -0.28 -1.85
C THR A 111 15.37 -0.12 -0.62
N SER A 112 14.64 1.00 -0.49
CA SER A 112 13.76 1.23 0.68
C SER A 112 12.62 0.21 0.79
N LEU A 113 12.06 -0.24 -0.34
CA LEU A 113 11.01 -1.26 -0.34
C LEU A 113 11.57 -2.64 0.01
N VAL A 114 12.68 -3.07 -0.62
CA VAL A 114 13.31 -4.37 -0.35
C VAL A 114 13.81 -4.47 1.10
N SER A 115 14.48 -3.44 1.62
CA SER A 115 14.93 -3.41 3.02
C SER A 115 13.75 -3.44 4.01
N LEU A 116 12.60 -2.86 3.66
CA LEU A 116 11.39 -2.97 4.46
C LEU A 116 10.80 -4.39 4.40
N LEU A 117 10.68 -4.96 3.21
CA LEU A 117 10.12 -6.31 3.00
C LEU A 117 10.91 -7.35 3.81
N HIS A 118 12.23 -7.33 3.71
CA HIS A 118 13.11 -8.21 4.49
C HIS A 118 12.94 -8.00 6.01
N ARG A 119 12.77 -6.75 6.48
CA ARG A 119 12.51 -6.44 7.90
C ARG A 119 11.17 -7.01 8.39
N LEU A 120 10.19 -7.12 7.52
CA LEU A 120 8.86 -7.67 7.81
C LEU A 120 8.77 -9.20 7.61
N GLY A 121 9.87 -9.85 7.20
CA GLY A 121 9.95 -11.30 6.99
C GLY A 121 9.62 -11.78 5.56
N PHE A 122 9.34 -10.87 4.63
CA PHE A 122 9.16 -11.20 3.22
C PHE A 122 10.51 -11.43 2.53
N GLN A 123 10.56 -12.44 1.65
CA GLN A 123 11.70 -12.83 0.82
C GLN A 123 11.28 -12.88 -0.65
#